data_AF-A0A523RRW3-F1
#
_entry.id   AF-A0A523RRW3-F1
#
_cell.length_a   1.000
_cell.length_b   1.000
_cell.length_c   1.000
_cell.angle_alpha   90.00
_cell.angle_beta   90.00
_cell.angle_gamma   90.00
#
_symmetry.space_group_name_H-M   'P 1'
#
loop_
_entity.id
_entity.type
_entity.pdbx_description
1 polymer ?
#
loop_
_entity_poly.entity_id
_entity_poly.type
_entity_poly.pdbx_seq_one_letter_code
_entity_poly.pdbx_strand_id
1 'polypeptide(L)'
;MKLTEDIHELLDICDTIKFMKNCKVEPERFLIYMKQGISAKTLFPYVEYRDGVLKGCVILQLTRDLNPGLTLTGVWCWIDKHSPKLFVKIIKLVNKLAIDLGVNRITICTQRNADAVLRKLDRYGYEARYTIFEKEIK
;
A
#
# COMPACT_ATOMS: atom_id res chain seq x y z
N MET A 1 -7.21 -11.35 1.81
CA MET A 1 -7.39 -10.52 0.61
C MET A 1 -6.81 -11.30 -0.53
N LYS A 2 -7.33 -11.12 -1.73
CA LYS A 2 -6.91 -11.84 -2.93
C LYS A 2 -5.81 -11.04 -3.63
N LEU A 3 -4.69 -11.67 -4.00
CA LEU A 3 -3.72 -11.07 -4.92
C LEU A 3 -4.40 -10.94 -6.29
N THR A 4 -4.16 -9.85 -7.01
CA THR A 4 -4.77 -9.65 -8.32
C THR A 4 -3.79 -9.13 -9.36
N GLU A 5 -4.02 -9.53 -10.61
CA GLU A 5 -3.43 -8.95 -11.81
C GLU A 5 -4.54 -8.63 -12.83
N ASP A 6 -5.80 -8.78 -12.43
CA ASP A 6 -6.97 -8.58 -13.28
C ASP A 6 -7.20 -7.09 -13.55
N ILE A 7 -7.34 -6.74 -14.82
CA ILE A 7 -7.43 -5.34 -15.23
C ILE A 7 -8.63 -4.61 -14.64
N HIS A 8 -9.78 -5.28 -14.45
CA HIS A 8 -10.97 -4.65 -13.89
C HIS A 8 -10.78 -4.37 -12.40
N GLU A 9 -10.17 -5.29 -11.66
CA GLU A 9 -9.85 -5.06 -10.25
C GLU A 9 -8.78 -3.98 -10.05
N LEU A 10 -7.81 -3.88 -10.96
CA LEU A 10 -6.84 -2.77 -10.95
C LEU A 10 -7.50 -1.42 -11.22
N LEU A 11 -8.49 -1.37 -12.13
CA LEU A 11 -9.29 -0.16 -12.38
C LEU A 11 -10.11 0.22 -11.14
N ASP A 12 -10.71 -0.74 -10.45
CA ASP A 12 -11.42 -0.49 -9.18
C ASP A 12 -10.49 0.08 -8.09
N ILE A 13 -9.22 -0.36 -8.04
CA ILE A 13 -8.21 0.23 -7.16
C ILE A 13 -7.94 1.69 -7.55
N CYS A 14 -7.79 1.99 -8.84
CA CYS A 14 -7.58 3.36 -9.31
C CYS A 14 -8.75 4.28 -8.92
N ASP A 15 -9.96 3.75 -8.99
CA ASP A 15 -11.17 4.42 -8.57
C ASP A 15 -11.18 4.81 -7.09
N THR A 16 -10.35 4.18 -6.24
CA THR A 16 -10.25 4.56 -4.83
C THR A 16 -9.57 5.92 -4.60
N ILE A 17 -8.83 6.44 -5.59
CA ILE A 17 -8.16 7.74 -5.53
C ILE A 17 -9.15 8.86 -5.25
N LYS A 18 -10.37 8.79 -5.81
CA LYS A 18 -11.42 9.82 -5.63
C LYS A 18 -11.86 9.99 -4.18
N PHE A 19 -11.61 9.00 -3.31
CA PHE A 19 -11.94 9.07 -1.89
C PHE A 19 -10.82 9.70 -1.04
N MET A 20 -9.66 9.98 -1.64
CA MET A 20 -8.50 10.54 -0.94
C MET A 20 -8.42 12.04 -1.17
N LYS A 21 -8.64 12.81 -0.10
CA LYS A 21 -8.51 14.27 -0.14
C LYS A 21 -7.09 14.66 -0.54
N ASN A 22 -6.97 15.63 -1.46
CA ASN A 22 -5.70 16.19 -1.95
C ASN A 22 -4.76 15.16 -2.59
N CYS A 23 -5.27 14.03 -3.08
CA CYS A 23 -4.45 13.09 -3.83
C CYS A 23 -4.11 13.66 -5.21
N LYS A 24 -2.81 13.82 -5.51
CA LYS A 24 -2.31 14.31 -6.80
C LYS A 24 -2.05 13.18 -7.82
N VAL A 25 -2.36 11.93 -7.45
CA VAL A 25 -2.11 10.77 -8.31
C VAL A 25 -3.19 10.71 -9.39
N GLU A 26 -2.77 10.70 -10.65
CA GLU A 26 -3.67 10.48 -11.79
C GLU A 26 -4.00 8.97 -11.92
N PRO A 27 -5.28 8.58 -12.04
CA PRO A 27 -5.68 7.17 -12.15
C PRO A 27 -4.97 6.39 -13.26
N GLU A 28 -4.80 7.01 -14.43
CA GLU A 28 -4.13 6.38 -15.58
C GLU A 28 -2.64 6.10 -15.29
N ARG A 29 -1.93 7.07 -14.70
CA ARG A 29 -0.53 6.87 -14.29
C ARG A 29 -0.42 5.80 -13.22
N PHE A 30 -1.38 5.75 -12.31
CA PHE A 30 -1.40 4.74 -11.26
C PHE A 30 -1.61 3.33 -11.81
N LEU A 31 -2.50 3.18 -12.80
CA LEU A 31 -2.70 1.92 -13.50
C LEU A 31 -1.43 1.47 -14.22
N ILE A 32 -0.77 2.38 -14.95
CA ILE A 32 0.50 2.10 -15.64
C ILE A 32 1.57 1.65 -14.63
N TYR A 33 1.70 2.37 -13.52
CA TYR A 33 2.62 2.02 -12.44
C TYR A 33 2.36 0.62 -11.90
N MET A 34 1.09 0.27 -11.61
CA MET A 34 0.72 -1.08 -11.17
C MET A 34 1.09 -2.14 -12.20
N LYS A 35 0.72 -1.95 -13.47
CA LYS A 35 1.01 -2.93 -14.54
C LYS A 35 2.51 -3.17 -14.73
N GLN A 36 3.31 -2.09 -14.70
CA GLN A 36 4.77 -2.19 -14.82
C GLN A 36 5.37 -2.95 -13.64
N GLY A 37 4.96 -2.64 -12.41
CA GLY A 37 5.49 -3.33 -11.23
C GLY A 37 5.03 -4.79 -11.13
N ILE A 38 3.81 -5.12 -11.54
CA ILE A 38 3.34 -6.51 -11.64
C ILE A 38 4.20 -7.28 -12.64
N SER A 39 4.38 -6.72 -13.85
CA SER A 39 5.22 -7.34 -14.90
C SER A 39 6.67 -7.53 -14.45
N ALA A 40 7.22 -6.58 -13.68
CA ALA A 40 8.55 -6.66 -13.10
C ALA A 40 8.62 -7.53 -11.81
N LYS A 41 7.50 -8.08 -11.34
CA LYS A 41 7.37 -8.82 -10.07
C LYS A 41 7.82 -8.02 -8.83
N THR A 42 7.64 -6.71 -8.88
CA THR A 42 7.96 -5.78 -7.80
C THR A 42 6.72 -5.20 -7.12
N LEU A 43 5.52 -5.34 -7.68
CA LEU A 43 4.26 -4.92 -7.05
C LEU A 43 3.31 -6.09 -6.82
N PHE A 44 2.64 -6.07 -5.67
CA PHE A 44 1.68 -7.06 -5.22
C PHE A 44 0.39 -6.35 -4.78
N PRO A 45 -0.57 -6.12 -5.69
CA PRO A 45 -1.85 -5.51 -5.34
C PRO A 45 -2.81 -6.58 -4.82
N TYR A 46 -3.41 -6.29 -3.68
CA TYR A 46 -4.41 -7.14 -3.04
C TYR A 46 -5.73 -6.41 -2.92
N VAL A 47 -6.81 -7.13 -3.16
CA VAL A 47 -8.19 -6.63 -3.10
C VAL A 47 -9.03 -7.49 -2.17
N GLU A 48 -10.07 -6.87 -1.62
CA GLU A 48 -11.13 -7.55 -0.89
C GLU A 48 -12.48 -6.99 -1.35
N TYR A 49 -13.31 -7.88 -1.89
CA TYR A 49 -14.68 -7.58 -2.25
C TYR A 49 -15.66 -8.18 -1.25
N ARG A 50 -16.82 -7.53 -1.10
CA ARG A 50 -18.01 -8.11 -0.47
C ARG A 50 -19.21 -7.71 -1.31
N ASP A 51 -20.02 -8.69 -1.68
CA ASP A 51 -21.22 -8.51 -2.49
C ASP A 51 -20.92 -7.77 -3.81
N GLY A 52 -19.79 -8.11 -4.44
CA GLY A 52 -19.33 -7.48 -5.69
C GLY A 52 -18.75 -6.08 -5.54
N VAL A 53 -18.68 -5.52 -4.33
CA VAL A 53 -18.16 -4.16 -4.09
C VAL A 53 -16.79 -4.21 -3.41
N LEU A 54 -15.83 -3.44 -3.93
CA LEU A 54 -14.51 -3.30 -3.32
C LEU A 54 -14.64 -2.68 -1.93
N LYS A 55 -14.17 -3.40 -0.89
CA LYS A 55 -14.17 -2.95 0.51
C LYS A 55 -12.79 -2.57 1.02
N GLY A 56 -11.75 -2.99 0.33
CA GLY A 56 -10.40 -2.53 0.64
C GLY A 56 -9.38 -3.06 -0.35
N CYS A 57 -8.30 -2.32 -0.49
CA CYS A 57 -7.15 -2.70 -1.27
C CYS A 57 -5.85 -2.30 -0.56
N VAL A 58 -4.78 -3.02 -0.86
CA VAL A 58 -3.42 -2.65 -0.47
C VAL A 58 -2.47 -2.99 -1.61
N ILE A 59 -1.58 -2.07 -1.94
CA ILE A 59 -0.52 -2.28 -2.92
C ILE A 59 0.81 -2.27 -2.19
N LEU A 60 1.56 -3.35 -2.34
CA LEU A 60 2.85 -3.55 -1.72
C LEU A 60 3.93 -3.58 -2.79
N GLN A 61 5.02 -2.85 -2.58
CA GLN A 61 6.17 -2.84 -3.47
C GLN A 61 7.37 -3.49 -2.80
N LEU A 62 7.98 -4.44 -3.48
CA LEU A 62 9.24 -5.04 -3.08
C LEU A 62 10.38 -4.27 -3.72
N THR A 63 11.24 -3.69 -2.89
CA THR A 63 12.41 -2.94 -3.34
C THR A 63 13.66 -3.41 -2.61
N ARG A 64 14.81 -3.27 -3.27
CA ARG A 64 16.11 -3.38 -2.62
C ARG A 64 16.63 -1.95 -2.46
N ASP A 65 16.92 -1.57 -1.22
CA ASP A 65 17.54 -0.28 -0.91
C ASP A 65 19.07 -0.43 -0.95
N LEU A 66 19.79 0.69 -1.00
CA LEU A 66 21.23 0.76 -0.79
C LEU A 66 21.62 0.32 0.62
N ASN A 67 20.75 0.58 1.60
CA ASN A 67 20.86 -0.06 2.91
C ASN A 67 20.63 -1.57 2.75
N PRO A 68 21.48 -2.42 3.37
CA PRO A 68 21.41 -3.86 3.17
C PRO A 68 20.02 -4.39 3.52
N GLY A 69 19.38 -5.02 2.55
CA GLY A 69 18.14 -5.77 2.76
C GLY A 69 17.06 -5.51 1.71
N LEU A 70 16.06 -6.38 1.77
CA LEU A 70 14.86 -6.30 0.96
C LEU A 70 13.76 -5.61 1.78
N THR A 71 13.06 -4.66 1.16
CA THR A 71 12.05 -3.83 1.80
C THR A 71 10.70 -4.05 1.14
N LEU A 72 9.65 -4.22 1.94
CA LEU A 72 8.27 -4.23 1.48
C LEU A 72 7.60 -2.89 1.82
N THR A 73 7.30 -2.09 0.82
CA THR A 73 6.73 -0.75 0.98
C THR A 73 5.23 -0.76 0.71
N GLY A 74 4.42 -0.25 1.64
CA GLY A 74 3.01 0.04 1.39
C GLY A 74 2.85 1.30 0.54
N VAL A 75 2.59 1.12 -0.76
CA VAL A 75 2.45 2.22 -1.73
C VAL A 75 1.07 2.85 -1.65
N TRP A 76 0.04 2.02 -1.51
CA TRP A 76 -1.34 2.46 -1.43
C TRP A 76 -2.12 1.54 -0.51
N CYS A 77 -3.04 2.13 0.26
CA CYS A 77 -3.95 1.38 1.10
C CYS A 77 -5.25 2.16 1.23
N TRP A 78 -6.34 1.54 0.82
CA TRP A 78 -7.68 2.09 0.97
C TRP A 78 -8.58 1.05 1.64
N ILE A 79 -9.42 1.51 2.56
CA ILE A 79 -10.37 0.67 3.29
C ILE A 79 -11.67 1.44 3.37
N ASP A 80 -12.75 0.79 2.96
CA ASP A 80 -14.10 1.31 3.13
C ASP A 80 -14.39 1.65 4.61
N LYS A 81 -15.02 2.80 4.83
CA LYS A 81 -15.25 3.34 6.19
C LYS A 81 -16.10 2.42 7.07
N HIS A 82 -16.93 1.56 6.47
CA HIS A 82 -17.76 0.59 7.19
C HIS A 82 -17.05 -0.75 7.42
N SER A 83 -15.80 -0.88 6.98
CA SER A 83 -15.02 -2.12 7.05
C SER A 83 -13.72 -2.00 7.87
N PRO A 84 -13.71 -1.38 9.07
CA PRO A 84 -12.48 -1.09 9.81
C PRO A 84 -11.67 -2.35 10.20
N LYS A 85 -12.33 -3.51 10.35
CA LYS A 85 -11.69 -4.79 10.64
C LYS A 85 -10.73 -5.26 9.53
N LEU A 86 -10.88 -4.76 8.29
CA LEU A 86 -9.98 -5.08 7.18
C LEU A 86 -8.56 -4.61 7.43
N PHE A 87 -8.37 -3.57 8.25
CA PHE A 87 -7.03 -3.10 8.57
C PHE A 87 -6.18 -4.19 9.26
N VAL A 88 -6.76 -4.92 10.20
CA VAL A 88 -6.07 -6.03 10.89
C VAL A 88 -5.74 -7.15 9.90
N LYS A 89 -6.64 -7.42 8.96
CA LYS A 89 -6.43 -8.40 7.88
C LYS A 89 -5.29 -7.99 6.96
N ILE A 90 -5.18 -6.70 6.63
CA ILE A 90 -4.06 -6.13 5.87
C ILE A 90 -2.75 -6.30 6.63
N ILE A 91 -2.67 -5.92 7.91
CA ILE A 91 -1.42 -6.07 8.68
C ILE A 91 -0.96 -7.53 8.73
N LYS A 92 -1.87 -8.47 8.98
CA LYS A 92 -1.54 -9.90 8.97
C LYS A 92 -1.04 -10.38 7.60
N LEU A 93 -1.66 -9.91 6.52
CA LEU A 93 -1.25 -10.21 5.16
C LEU A 93 0.15 -9.68 4.87
N VAL A 94 0.42 -8.41 5.19
CA VAL A 94 1.72 -7.76 4.95
C VAL A 94 2.82 -8.47 5.73
N ASN A 95 2.59 -8.79 7.00
CA ASN A 95 3.58 -9.50 7.82
C ASN A 95 3.86 -10.92 7.29
N LYS A 96 2.81 -11.64 6.85
CA LYS A 96 2.99 -12.94 6.24
C LYS A 96 3.81 -12.84 4.95
N LEU A 97 3.42 -11.95 4.04
CA LEU A 97 4.14 -11.74 2.78
C LEU A 97 5.59 -11.31 3.05
N ALA A 98 5.81 -10.53 4.11
CA ALA A 98 7.14 -10.11 4.49
C ALA A 98 8.04 -11.29 4.88
N ILE A 99 7.52 -12.22 5.68
CA ILE A 99 8.22 -13.46 6.05
C ILE A 99 8.45 -14.32 4.82
N ASP A 100 7.42 -14.54 4.00
CA ASP A 100 7.46 -15.41 2.82
C ASP A 100 8.50 -14.92 1.79
N LEU A 101 8.69 -13.60 1.67
CA LEU A 101 9.67 -12.97 0.76
C LEU A 101 11.05 -12.75 1.39
N GLY A 102 11.23 -13.07 2.68
CA GLY A 102 12.49 -12.81 3.40
C GLY A 102 12.87 -11.33 3.45
N VAL A 103 11.89 -10.42 3.51
CA VAL A 103 12.19 -8.98 3.67
C VAL A 103 12.65 -8.66 5.08
N ASN A 104 13.58 -7.72 5.18
CA ASN A 104 14.17 -7.29 6.42
C ASN A 104 13.32 -6.23 7.13
N ARG A 105 12.47 -5.51 6.39
CA ARG A 105 11.64 -4.43 6.93
C ARG A 105 10.42 -4.13 6.06
N ILE A 106 9.39 -3.60 6.71
CA ILE A 106 8.19 -3.06 6.07
C ILE A 106 8.19 -1.55 6.28
N THR A 107 7.90 -0.79 5.22
CA THR A 107 7.83 0.67 5.26
C THR A 107 6.48 1.17 4.77
N ILE A 108 6.03 2.29 5.32
CA ILE A 108 4.84 3.00 4.86
C ILE A 108 5.20 4.48 4.83
N CYS A 109 4.99 5.13 3.69
CA CYS A 109 5.11 6.57 3.57
C CYS A 109 3.71 7.19 3.61
N THR A 110 3.54 8.27 4.35
CA THR A 110 2.24 8.92 4.47
C THR A 110 2.39 10.41 4.69
N GLN A 111 1.49 11.19 4.08
CA GLN A 111 1.37 12.63 4.31
C GLN A 111 0.44 12.95 5.50
N ARG A 112 -0.08 11.93 6.19
CA ARG A 112 -0.90 12.12 7.38
C ARG A 112 -0.01 12.53 8.55
N ASN A 113 -0.63 13.17 9.55
CA ASN A 113 0.03 13.45 10.83
C ASN A 113 0.63 12.16 11.41
N ALA A 114 1.94 12.20 11.70
CA ALA A 114 2.72 11.04 12.13
C ALA A 114 2.19 10.43 13.42
N ASP A 115 1.83 11.24 14.42
CA ASP A 115 1.31 10.75 15.70
C ASP A 115 0.00 9.98 15.55
N ALA A 116 -0.90 10.47 14.68
CA ALA A 116 -2.16 9.78 14.39
C ALA A 116 -1.94 8.41 13.73
N VAL A 117 -0.90 8.29 12.91
CA VAL A 117 -0.52 7.03 12.26
C VAL A 117 0.16 6.09 13.24
N LEU A 118 1.08 6.61 14.06
CA LEU A 118 1.80 5.85 15.09
C LEU A 118 0.85 5.23 16.10
N ARG A 119 -0.16 5.96 16.61
CA ARG A 119 -1.19 5.41 17.52
C ARG A 119 -1.92 4.17 16.98
N LYS A 120 -1.89 3.95 15.67
CA LYS A 120 -2.53 2.79 15.01
C LYS A 120 -1.53 1.69 14.69
N LEU A 121 -0.28 2.05 14.42
CA LEU A 121 0.76 1.14 13.90
C LEU A 121 1.75 0.67 14.99
N ASP A 122 1.92 1.41 16.08
CA ASP A 122 2.84 1.11 17.19
C ASP A 122 2.65 -0.29 17.76
N ARG A 123 1.40 -0.70 17.99
CA ARG A 123 1.00 -2.02 18.49
C ARG A 123 1.30 -3.16 17.51
N TYR A 124 1.74 -2.84 16.30
CA TYR A 124 2.18 -3.78 15.28
C TYR A 124 3.69 -3.70 15.02
N GLY A 125 4.45 -3.00 15.88
CA GLY A 125 5.91 -2.92 15.81
C GLY A 125 6.45 -1.89 14.82
N TYR A 126 5.63 -0.95 14.35
CA TYR A 126 6.10 0.14 13.50
C TYR A 126 6.62 1.29 14.35
N GLU A 127 7.71 1.90 13.88
CA GLU A 127 8.35 3.07 14.49
C GLU A 127 8.57 4.14 13.41
N ALA A 128 8.51 5.42 13.79
CA ALA A 128 8.91 6.51 12.91
C ALA A 128 10.45 6.62 12.92
N ARG A 129 11.08 6.62 11.74
CA ARG A 129 12.56 6.65 11.62
C ARG A 129 13.16 7.80 10.83
N TYR A 130 12.51 8.26 9.77
CA TYR A 130 13.12 9.23 8.85
C TYR A 130 12.19 10.42 8.58
N THR A 131 12.81 11.59 8.40
CA THR A 131 12.16 12.80 7.91
C THR A 131 12.39 12.89 6.40
N ILE A 132 11.33 13.19 5.64
CA ILE A 132 11.42 13.40 4.19
C ILE A 132 11.60 14.90 3.94
N PHE A 133 12.63 15.27 3.17
CA PHE A 133 12.83 16.63 2.67
C PHE A 133 12.51 16.67 1.17
N GLU A 134 11.56 17.50 0.76
CA GLU A 134 11.10 17.60 -0.63
C GLU A 134 11.37 19.00 -1.19
N LYS A 135 11.85 19.07 -2.44
CA LYS A 135 11.92 20.30 -3.23
C LYS A 135 11.18 20.07 -4.55
N GLU A 136 10.17 20.88 -4.81
CA GLU A 136 9.51 20.90 -6.12
C GLU A 136 10.42 21.59 -7.15
N ILE A 137 10.70 20.90 -8.26
CA ILE A 137 11.40 21.47 -9.41
C ILE A 137 10.33 21.96 -10.38
N LYS A 138 10.40 23.25 -10.76
CA LYS A 138 9.51 23.89 -11.73
C LYS A 138 10.23 24.08 -13.05
#